data_AF-A0A1J3IKP8-F1
#
_entry.id   AF-A0A1J3IKP8-F1
#
_cell.length_a   1.000
_cell.length_b   1.000
_cell.length_c   1.000
_cell.angle_alpha   90.00
_cell.angle_beta   90.00
_cell.angle_gamma   90.00
#
_symmetry.space_group_name_H-M   'P 1'
#
loop_
_entity.id
_entity.type
_entity.pdbx_description
1 polymer ?
#
loop_
_entity_poly.entity_id
_entity_poly.type
_entity_poly.pdbx_seq_one_letter_code
_entity_poly.pdbx_strand_id
1 'polypeptide(L)'
;MWCFSCFKPSTYVDPFEAETDIALTVSRHEADIQEAAELASAIQESSRLRQLQEEEERRRAKVLEEDAQIANGFLYEERERQIATSKSALEDEQDEQQFAKTVAESLKEKGKREQLKNDEQLALIFQESLNMEPSPPRTEKHISISRRASLDVDEQFSKAVKESLKEKGKGKKFED
;
A
#
# COMPACT_ATOMS: atom_id res chain seq x y z
N MET A 1 17.77 -48.77 -107.29
CA MET A 1 17.56 -49.38 -105.95
C MET A 1 18.88 -49.34 -105.20
N TRP A 2 18.91 -48.81 -103.98
CA TRP A 2 20.08 -48.91 -103.10
C TRP A 2 19.76 -49.90 -101.99
N CYS A 3 20.66 -50.85 -101.72
CA CYS A 3 20.47 -51.87 -100.68
C CYS A 3 20.81 -51.30 -99.31
N PHE A 4 19.77 -50.97 -98.52
CA PHE A 4 19.92 -50.54 -97.12
C PHE A 4 20.26 -51.68 -96.14
N SER A 5 20.34 -52.93 -96.61
CA SER A 5 20.59 -54.13 -95.79
C SER A 5 22.05 -54.37 -95.38
N CYS A 6 22.99 -53.51 -95.77
CA CYS A 6 24.41 -53.65 -95.44
C CYS A 6 24.83 -52.93 -94.14
N PHE A 7 23.92 -52.23 -93.46
CA PHE A 7 24.19 -51.59 -92.17
C PHE A 7 24.27 -52.64 -91.04
N LYS A 8 25.47 -53.21 -90.83
CA LYS A 8 25.78 -53.87 -89.56
C LYS A 8 25.72 -52.83 -88.43
N PRO A 9 25.08 -53.12 -87.29
CA PRO A 9 25.20 -52.26 -86.11
C PRO A 9 26.67 -52.14 -85.73
N SER A 10 27.16 -50.91 -85.58
CA SER A 10 28.51 -50.68 -85.07
C SER A 10 28.51 -50.99 -83.58
N THR A 11 29.07 -52.14 -83.19
CA THR A 11 29.35 -52.47 -81.78
C THR A 11 30.63 -51.76 -81.35
N TYR A 12 30.64 -50.43 -81.45
CA TYR A 12 31.71 -49.61 -80.90
C TYR A 12 31.55 -49.59 -79.38
N VAL A 13 32.41 -50.35 -78.70
CA VAL A 13 32.60 -50.30 -77.26
C VAL A 13 33.75 -49.34 -77.01
N ASP A 14 33.57 -48.38 -76.10
CA ASP A 14 34.65 -47.46 -75.73
C ASP A 14 35.72 -48.25 -74.95
N PRO A 15 36.98 -48.32 -75.43
CA PRO A 15 38.03 -49.04 -74.73
C PRO A 15 38.40 -48.43 -73.37
N PHE A 16 37.89 -47.24 -73.02
CA PHE A 16 38.14 -46.57 -71.74
C PHE A 16 36.90 -46.49 -70.81
N GLU A 17 35.79 -47.16 -71.15
CA GLU A 17 34.53 -47.09 -70.38
C GLU A 17 34.78 -47.40 -68.89
N ALA A 18 35.51 -48.47 -68.59
CA ALA A 18 35.85 -48.88 -67.23
C ALA A 18 36.72 -47.85 -66.48
N GLU A 19 37.72 -47.28 -67.13
CA GLU A 19 38.57 -46.22 -66.57
C GLU A 19 37.77 -44.94 -66.30
N THR A 20 36.81 -44.59 -67.17
CA THR A 20 35.94 -43.42 -66.96
C THR A 20 34.97 -43.64 -65.81
N ASP A 21 34.39 -44.83 -65.66
CA ASP A 21 33.54 -45.18 -64.51
C ASP A 21 34.34 -45.15 -63.19
N ILE A 22 35.57 -45.66 -63.18
CA ILE A 22 36.46 -45.57 -62.02
C ILE A 22 36.76 -44.09 -61.69
N ALA A 23 37.10 -43.26 -62.68
CA ALA A 23 37.34 -41.83 -62.46
C ALA A 23 36.11 -41.10 -61.89
N LEU A 24 34.91 -41.41 -62.40
CA LEU A 24 33.65 -40.85 -61.91
C LEU A 24 33.30 -41.31 -60.49
N THR A 25 33.54 -42.58 -60.14
CA THR A 25 33.30 -43.09 -58.78
C THR A 25 34.26 -42.49 -57.76
N VAL A 26 35.55 -42.35 -58.09
CA VAL A 26 36.54 -41.66 -57.24
C VAL A 26 36.18 -40.18 -57.07
N SER A 27 35.82 -39.49 -58.15
CA SER A 27 35.44 -38.06 -58.10
C SER A 27 34.19 -37.81 -57.25
N ARG A 28 33.19 -38.70 -57.31
CA ARG A 28 32.02 -38.64 -56.42
C ARG A 28 32.39 -38.88 -54.96
N HIS A 29 33.19 -39.92 -54.69
CA HIS A 29 33.60 -40.23 -53.33
C HIS A 29 34.44 -39.10 -52.69
N GLU A 30 35.28 -38.43 -53.46
CA GLU A 30 36.03 -37.26 -52.99
C GLU A 30 35.10 -36.07 -52.68
N ALA A 31 34.07 -35.83 -53.51
CA ALA A 31 33.05 -34.82 -53.23
C ALA A 31 32.25 -35.15 -51.96
N ASP A 32 31.82 -36.40 -51.77
CA ASP A 32 31.11 -36.86 -50.56
C ASP A 32 31.95 -36.64 -49.29
N ILE A 33 33.28 -36.87 -49.37
CA ILE A 33 34.22 -36.62 -48.25
C ILE A 33 34.31 -35.12 -47.92
N GLN A 34 34.35 -34.25 -48.95
CA GLN A 34 34.40 -32.80 -48.76
C GLN A 34 33.09 -32.29 -48.13
N GLU A 35 31.92 -32.71 -48.64
CA GLU A 35 30.61 -32.37 -48.06
C GLU A 35 30.50 -32.84 -46.60
N ALA A 36 30.94 -34.07 -46.30
CA ALA A 36 30.94 -34.59 -44.94
C ALA A 36 31.84 -33.79 -43.98
N ALA A 37 32.99 -33.28 -44.45
CA ALA A 37 33.89 -32.44 -43.67
C ALA A 37 33.31 -31.04 -43.40
N GLU A 38 32.66 -30.44 -44.39
CA GLU A 38 31.93 -29.18 -44.23
C GLU A 38 30.75 -29.33 -43.25
N LEU A 39 29.95 -30.39 -43.40
CA LEU A 39 28.82 -30.69 -42.53
C LEU A 39 29.26 -30.96 -41.09
N ALA A 40 30.35 -31.70 -40.86
CA ALA A 40 30.94 -31.90 -39.54
C ALA A 40 31.37 -30.57 -38.89
N SER A 41 31.97 -29.67 -39.68
CA SER A 41 32.39 -28.34 -39.24
C SER A 41 31.18 -27.46 -38.88
N ALA A 42 30.14 -27.47 -39.71
CA ALA A 42 28.89 -26.75 -39.45
C ALA A 42 28.15 -27.26 -38.20
N ILE A 43 28.17 -28.58 -37.94
CA ILE A 43 27.63 -29.17 -36.70
C ILE A 43 28.44 -28.70 -35.49
N GLN A 44 29.77 -28.68 -35.58
CA GLN A 44 30.63 -28.21 -34.50
C GLN A 44 30.38 -26.72 -34.18
N GLU A 45 30.26 -25.87 -35.20
CA GLU A 45 29.95 -24.45 -35.03
C GLU A 45 28.55 -24.24 -34.46
N SER A 46 27.53 -24.95 -34.97
CA SER A 46 26.16 -24.91 -34.44
C SER A 46 26.10 -25.31 -32.97
N SER A 47 26.86 -26.34 -32.57
CA SER A 47 26.99 -26.76 -31.16
C SER A 47 27.58 -25.66 -30.28
N ARG A 48 28.65 -24.99 -30.75
CA ARG A 48 29.28 -23.86 -30.06
C ARG A 48 28.33 -22.67 -29.91
N LEU A 49 27.60 -22.32 -30.97
CA LEU A 49 26.61 -21.24 -30.92
C LEU A 49 25.47 -21.54 -29.93
N ARG A 50 24.98 -22.78 -29.89
CA ARG A 50 23.97 -23.22 -28.93
C ARG A 50 24.45 -23.09 -27.48
N GLN A 51 25.70 -23.45 -27.19
CA GLN A 51 26.28 -23.28 -25.85
C GLN A 51 26.39 -21.81 -25.44
N LEU A 52 26.80 -20.93 -26.36
CA LEU A 52 26.86 -19.48 -26.12
C LEU A 52 25.47 -18.89 -25.85
N GLN A 53 24.46 -19.31 -26.62
CA GLN A 53 23.07 -18.90 -26.41
C GLN A 53 22.56 -19.36 -25.04
N GLU A 54 22.79 -20.63 -24.65
CA GLU A 54 22.37 -21.14 -23.35
C GLU A 54 23.08 -20.40 -22.19
N GLU A 55 24.36 -20.04 -22.35
CA GLU A 55 25.08 -19.23 -21.37
C GLU A 55 24.51 -17.80 -21.27
N GLU A 56 24.13 -17.19 -22.40
CA GLU A 56 23.49 -15.88 -22.42
C GLU A 56 22.09 -15.92 -21.80
N GLU A 57 21.27 -16.92 -22.11
CA GLU A 57 19.95 -17.13 -21.51
C GLU A 57 20.07 -17.32 -19.98
N ARG A 58 21.06 -18.09 -19.51
CA ARG A 58 21.37 -18.21 -18.07
C ARG A 58 21.81 -16.89 -17.45
N ARG A 59 22.57 -16.04 -18.15
CA ARG A 59 22.92 -14.69 -17.66
C ARG A 59 21.67 -13.81 -17.55
N ARG A 60 20.81 -13.79 -18.57
CA ARG A 60 19.55 -13.03 -18.58
C ARG A 60 18.60 -13.50 -17.48
N ALA A 61 18.49 -14.81 -17.26
CA ALA A 61 17.67 -15.39 -16.20
C ALA A 61 18.13 -14.96 -14.79
N LYS A 62 19.44 -14.93 -14.54
CA LYS A 62 20.00 -14.44 -13.26
C LYS A 62 19.68 -12.97 -13.00
N VAL A 63 19.82 -12.11 -14.01
CA VAL A 63 19.45 -10.68 -13.88
C VAL A 63 17.97 -10.53 -13.54
N LEU A 64 17.09 -11.28 -14.21
CA LEU A 64 15.65 -11.28 -13.90
C LEU A 64 15.33 -11.83 -12.51
N GLU A 65 16.10 -12.80 -12.01
CA GLU A 65 15.98 -13.31 -10.65
C GLU A 65 16.43 -12.28 -9.61
N GLU A 66 17.56 -11.61 -9.83
CA GLU A 66 18.07 -10.52 -8.99
C GLU A 66 17.08 -9.34 -8.96
N ASP A 67 16.58 -8.90 -10.11
CA ASP A 67 15.55 -7.85 -10.23
C ASP A 67 14.26 -8.25 -9.50
N ALA A 68 13.84 -9.50 -9.59
CA ALA A 68 12.67 -10.01 -8.87
C ALA A 68 12.90 -10.06 -7.35
N GLN A 69 14.10 -10.43 -6.89
CA GLN A 69 14.45 -10.38 -5.46
C GLN A 69 14.43 -8.93 -4.94
N ILE A 70 14.99 -7.98 -5.70
CA ILE A 70 14.98 -6.54 -5.39
C ILE A 70 13.55 -6.00 -5.31
N ALA A 71 12.71 -6.28 -6.32
CA ALA A 71 11.32 -5.84 -6.35
C ALA A 71 10.49 -6.41 -5.18
N ASN A 72 10.67 -7.69 -4.86
CA ASN A 72 10.02 -8.31 -3.69
C ASN A 72 10.53 -7.73 -2.36
N GLY A 73 11.80 -7.37 -2.26
CA GLY A 73 12.38 -6.68 -1.11
C GLY A 73 11.68 -5.34 -0.85
N PHE A 74 11.55 -4.50 -1.88
CA PHE A 74 10.82 -3.23 -1.79
C PHE A 74 9.36 -3.42 -1.36
N LEU A 75 8.64 -4.40 -1.93
CA LEU A 75 7.26 -4.71 -1.56
C LEU A 75 7.13 -5.19 -0.11
N TYR A 76 8.13 -5.91 0.41
CA TYR A 76 8.15 -6.34 1.81
C TYR A 76 8.41 -5.14 2.75
N GLU A 77 9.41 -4.31 2.46
CA GLU A 77 9.70 -3.11 3.25
C GLU A 77 8.59 -2.05 3.20
N GLU A 78 7.88 -1.93 2.08
CA GLU A 78 6.72 -1.05 1.95
C GLU A 78 5.54 -1.59 2.78
N ARG A 79 5.28 -2.91 2.73
CA ARG A 79 4.28 -3.57 3.57
C ARG A 79 4.56 -3.36 5.05
N GLU A 80 5.79 -3.60 5.51
CA GLU A 80 6.17 -3.42 6.92
C GLU A 80 6.02 -1.96 7.37
N ARG A 81 6.37 -0.99 6.49
CA ARG A 81 6.09 0.43 6.76
C ARG A 81 4.60 0.71 6.90
N GLN A 82 3.75 0.20 6.00
CA GLN A 82 2.30 0.37 6.10
C GLN A 82 1.72 -0.26 7.38
N ILE A 83 2.22 -1.44 7.79
CA ILE A 83 1.85 -2.09 9.05
C ILE A 83 2.28 -1.22 10.24
N ALA A 84 3.51 -0.71 10.26
CA ALA A 84 4.01 0.14 11.35
C ALA A 84 3.22 1.46 11.46
N THR A 85 2.93 2.13 10.33
CA THR A 85 2.14 3.37 10.32
C THR A 85 0.69 3.13 10.75
N SER A 86 0.04 2.07 10.26
CA SER A 86 -1.34 1.75 10.66
C SER A 86 -1.44 1.36 12.13
N LYS A 87 -0.43 0.67 12.69
CA LYS A 87 -0.37 0.36 14.12
C LYS A 87 -0.20 1.61 14.98
N SER A 88 0.71 2.52 14.62
CA SER A 88 0.91 3.79 15.33
C SER A 88 -0.39 4.60 15.37
N ALA A 89 -1.05 4.78 14.21
CA ALA A 89 -2.28 5.55 14.13
C ALA A 89 -3.42 4.97 14.99
N LEU A 90 -3.51 3.63 15.10
CA LEU A 90 -4.48 2.97 15.98
C LEU A 90 -4.15 3.09 17.46
N GLU A 91 -2.86 3.10 17.84
CA GLU A 91 -2.45 3.33 19.24
C GLU A 91 -2.74 4.79 19.65
N ASP A 92 -2.43 5.77 18.80
CA ASP A 92 -2.71 7.20 19.02
C ASP A 92 -4.23 7.46 19.21
N GLU A 93 -5.10 6.96 18.32
CA GLU A 93 -6.57 7.10 18.46
C GLU A 93 -7.12 6.42 19.72
N GLN A 94 -6.52 5.30 20.15
CA GLN A 94 -6.97 4.53 21.30
C GLN A 94 -6.57 5.19 22.62
N ASP A 95 -5.39 5.81 22.69
CA ASP A 95 -4.95 6.61 23.84
C ASP A 95 -5.76 7.90 23.96
N GLU A 96 -6.02 8.63 22.87
CA GLU A 96 -6.90 9.82 22.90
C GLU A 96 -8.30 9.48 23.44
N GLN A 97 -8.89 8.35 23.02
CA GLN A 97 -10.19 7.90 23.54
C GLN A 97 -10.14 7.53 25.03
N GLN A 98 -9.06 6.91 25.51
CA GLN A 98 -8.89 6.59 26.93
C GLN A 98 -8.70 7.84 27.79
N PHE A 99 -7.93 8.83 27.31
CA PHE A 99 -7.80 10.13 27.96
C PHE A 99 -9.13 10.89 28.01
N ALA A 100 -9.88 10.95 26.90
CA ALA A 100 -11.19 11.60 26.88
C ALA A 100 -12.17 10.94 27.87
N LYS A 101 -12.18 9.60 27.95
CA LYS A 101 -13.04 8.83 28.86
C LYS A 101 -12.69 9.05 30.34
N THR A 102 -11.40 9.01 30.68
CA THR A 102 -10.93 9.22 32.07
C THR A 102 -11.14 10.65 32.55
N VAL A 103 -10.94 11.66 31.69
CA VAL A 103 -11.28 13.07 31.99
C VAL A 103 -12.78 13.23 32.22
N ALA A 104 -13.63 12.65 31.38
CA ALA A 104 -15.08 12.70 31.53
C ALA A 104 -15.58 12.00 32.81
N GLU A 105 -14.94 10.92 33.22
CA GLU A 105 -15.24 10.19 34.46
C GLU A 105 -14.81 10.99 35.70
N SER A 106 -13.58 11.54 35.71
CA SER A 106 -13.08 12.37 36.82
C SER A 106 -13.90 13.65 37.01
N LEU A 107 -14.36 14.28 35.92
CA LEU A 107 -15.26 15.44 36.00
C LEU A 107 -16.61 15.08 36.63
N LYS A 108 -17.19 13.93 36.26
CA LYS A 108 -18.44 13.42 36.86
C LYS A 108 -18.26 13.06 38.34
N GLU A 109 -17.12 12.47 38.71
CA GLU A 109 -16.80 12.15 40.12
C GLU A 109 -16.68 13.43 40.95
N LYS A 110 -15.95 14.45 40.47
CA LYS A 110 -15.82 15.74 41.15
C LYS A 110 -17.16 16.44 41.30
N GLY A 111 -17.98 16.48 40.25
CA GLY A 111 -19.34 17.04 40.31
C GLY A 111 -20.22 16.35 41.36
N LYS A 112 -20.20 15.01 41.43
CA LYS A 112 -20.91 14.25 42.46
C LYS A 112 -20.37 14.55 43.87
N ARG A 113 -19.05 14.63 44.04
CA ARG A 113 -18.42 14.92 45.35
C ARG A 113 -18.68 16.35 45.81
N GLU A 114 -18.89 17.28 44.89
CA GLU A 114 -19.26 18.66 45.17
C GLU A 114 -20.75 18.79 45.51
N GLN A 115 -21.64 18.10 44.79
CA GLN A 115 -23.05 17.95 45.16
C GLN A 115 -23.22 17.34 46.56
N LEU A 116 -22.56 16.21 46.86
CA LEU A 116 -22.65 15.57 48.16
C LEU A 116 -22.23 16.47 49.33
N LYS A 117 -21.21 17.34 49.13
CA LYS A 117 -20.80 18.33 50.14
C LYS A 117 -21.84 19.44 50.34
N ASN A 118 -22.47 19.89 49.26
CA ASN A 118 -23.54 20.89 49.33
C ASN A 118 -24.77 20.30 50.03
N ASP A 119 -25.15 19.06 49.71
CA ASP A 119 -26.25 18.34 50.35
C ASP A 119 -25.98 18.06 51.84
N GLU A 120 -24.73 17.73 52.21
CA GLU A 120 -24.30 17.56 53.61
C GLU A 120 -24.38 18.88 54.39
N GLN A 121 -23.94 20.00 53.81
CA GLN A 121 -24.10 21.33 54.41
C GLN A 121 -25.57 21.72 54.60
N LEU A 122 -26.43 21.44 53.60
CA LEU A 122 -27.86 21.67 53.71
C LEU A 122 -28.49 20.81 54.80
N ALA A 123 -28.12 19.53 54.91
CA ALA A 123 -28.62 18.63 55.94
C ALA A 123 -28.24 19.10 57.37
N LEU A 124 -27.02 19.62 57.55
CA LEU A 124 -26.57 20.21 58.82
C LEU A 124 -27.39 21.46 59.19
N ILE A 125 -27.60 22.38 58.25
CA ILE A 125 -28.42 23.58 58.45
C ILE A 125 -29.86 23.21 58.80
N PHE A 126 -30.44 22.20 58.14
CA PHE A 126 -31.77 21.70 58.48
C PHE A 126 -31.84 21.08 59.88
N GLN A 127 -30.85 20.28 60.29
CA GLN A 127 -30.79 19.74 61.67
C GLN A 127 -30.62 20.84 62.73
N GLU A 128 -29.80 21.85 62.47
CA GLU A 128 -29.66 23.01 63.36
C GLU A 128 -31.01 23.75 63.50
N SER A 129 -31.72 23.98 62.39
CA SER A 129 -33.04 24.64 62.40
C SER A 129 -34.14 23.84 63.13
N LEU A 130 -34.02 22.52 63.19
CA LEU A 130 -34.95 21.63 63.91
C LEU A 130 -34.64 21.52 65.41
N ASN A 131 -33.41 21.84 65.83
CA ASN A 131 -32.99 21.86 67.23
C ASN A 131 -33.25 23.22 67.93
N MET A 132 -34.16 24.04 67.40
CA MET A 132 -34.50 25.33 67.97
C MET A 132 -35.36 25.18 69.24
N GLU A 133 -34.68 25.18 70.39
CA GLU A 133 -35.27 25.57 71.68
C GLU A 133 -35.98 26.94 71.55
N PRO A 134 -37.17 27.13 72.13
CA PRO A 134 -37.96 28.35 71.93
C PRO A 134 -37.28 29.58 72.56
N SER A 135 -36.59 30.36 71.72
CA SER A 135 -36.01 31.65 72.13
C SER A 135 -37.10 32.66 72.52
N PRO A 136 -36.90 33.46 73.60
CA PRO A 136 -37.92 34.35 74.12
C PRO A 136 -38.19 35.55 73.20
N PRO A 137 -39.41 36.12 73.22
CA PRO A 137 -39.81 37.17 72.30
C PRO A 137 -39.04 38.46 72.57
N ARG A 138 -38.27 38.93 71.57
CA ARG A 138 -37.69 40.28 71.57
C ARG A 138 -38.59 41.25 70.83
N THR A 139 -38.71 42.43 71.42
CA THR A 139 -39.74 43.43 71.13
C THR A 139 -39.35 44.41 70.03
N GLU A 140 -40.30 44.67 69.13
CA GLU A 140 -40.71 46.03 68.72
C GLU A 140 -39.68 46.97 68.02
N LYS A 141 -39.79 47.13 66.69
CA LYS A 141 -40.20 48.41 66.02
C LYS A 141 -39.95 48.43 64.50
N HIS A 142 -41.00 48.72 63.73
CA HIS A 142 -40.98 48.99 62.29
C HIS A 142 -40.52 50.43 61.99
N ILE A 143 -39.56 50.64 61.08
CA ILE A 143 -39.40 51.88 60.26
C ILE A 143 -38.95 51.48 58.83
N SER A 144 -39.30 52.31 57.84
CA SER A 144 -39.47 52.00 56.40
C SER A 144 -38.32 52.34 55.43
N ILE A 145 -38.16 51.47 54.41
CA ILE A 145 -37.87 51.73 52.97
C ILE A 145 -36.65 52.60 52.56
N SER A 146 -35.65 51.93 51.93
CA SER A 146 -34.65 52.45 50.97
C SER A 146 -33.79 51.29 50.41
N ARG A 147 -33.17 51.30 49.20
CA ARG A 147 -33.20 52.25 48.05
C ARG A 147 -32.74 51.55 46.74
N ARG A 148 -33.42 51.84 45.61
CA ARG A 148 -33.03 51.72 44.17
C ARG A 148 -32.20 50.53 43.62
N ALA A 149 -32.81 49.93 42.60
CA ALA A 149 -32.33 48.97 41.59
C ALA A 149 -30.99 49.26 40.86
N SER A 150 -30.41 48.16 40.35
CA SER A 150 -29.71 48.06 39.05
C SER A 150 -30.00 46.70 38.39
N LEU A 151 -30.86 46.68 37.37
CA LEU A 151 -31.01 45.55 36.44
C LEU A 151 -30.14 45.86 35.21
N ASP A 152 -29.03 45.14 35.00
CA ASP A 152 -28.17 45.36 33.81
C ASP A 152 -27.26 44.18 33.39
N VAL A 153 -27.15 43.10 34.18
CA VAL A 153 -26.16 42.03 33.92
C VAL A 153 -26.63 41.03 32.84
N ASP A 154 -27.93 40.78 32.71
CA ASP A 154 -28.47 39.76 31.79
C ASP A 154 -28.52 40.19 30.31
N GLU A 155 -28.53 41.49 30.01
CA GLU A 155 -28.56 41.98 28.63
C GLU A 155 -27.19 41.87 27.94
N GLN A 156 -26.08 41.99 28.70
CA GLN A 156 -24.73 41.75 28.16
C GLN A 156 -24.53 40.29 27.73
N PHE A 157 -24.95 39.33 28.56
CA PHE A 157 -24.75 37.89 28.28
C PHE A 157 -25.53 37.44 27.04
N SER A 158 -26.78 37.87 26.90
CA SER A 158 -27.64 37.50 25.76
C SER A 158 -27.20 38.14 24.44
N LYS A 159 -26.51 39.30 24.48
CA LYS A 159 -25.93 39.95 23.29
C LYS A 159 -24.66 39.26 22.81
N ALA A 160 -23.75 38.92 23.73
CA ALA A 160 -22.48 38.25 23.41
C ALA A 160 -22.68 36.86 22.74
N VAL A 161 -23.66 36.08 23.21
CA VAL A 161 -23.96 34.76 22.62
C VAL A 161 -24.51 34.85 21.19
N LYS A 162 -25.26 35.90 20.85
CA LYS A 162 -25.78 36.11 19.48
C LYS A 162 -24.75 36.60 18.49
N GLU A 163 -23.69 37.27 18.95
CA GLU A 163 -22.62 37.78 18.08
C GLU A 163 -21.63 36.67 17.69
N SER A 164 -21.24 35.82 18.65
CA SER A 164 -20.31 34.70 18.44
C SER A 164 -20.79 33.65 17.42
N LEU A 165 -22.11 33.45 17.28
CA LEU A 165 -22.68 32.43 16.37
C LEU A 165 -22.68 32.85 14.87
N LYS A 166 -22.26 34.07 14.53
CA LYS A 166 -22.22 34.55 13.13
C LYS A 166 -20.88 34.36 12.40
N GLU A 167 -19.80 34.04 13.11
CA GLU A 167 -18.49 33.88 12.50
C GLU A 167 -18.03 32.42 12.48
N LYS A 168 -17.50 31.98 11.33
CA LYS A 168 -16.99 30.62 10.96
C LYS A 168 -17.90 29.75 10.07
N GLY A 169 -18.74 30.37 9.22
CA GLY A 169 -19.35 29.71 8.06
C GLY A 169 -18.82 30.21 6.71
N LYS A 170 -17.63 29.76 6.26
CA LYS A 170 -17.22 29.75 4.84
C LYS A 170 -16.24 28.60 4.56
N GLY A 171 -16.75 27.49 4.03
CA GLY A 171 -15.93 26.43 3.47
C GLY A 171 -15.25 26.90 2.19
N LYS A 172 -13.96 26.57 2.02
CA LYS A 172 -13.22 26.84 0.79
C LYS A 172 -13.40 25.63 -0.13
N LYS A 173 -14.19 25.79 -1.20
CA LYS A 173 -14.17 24.83 -2.31
C LYS A 173 -12.85 25.02 -3.06
N PHE A 174 -12.22 23.92 -3.45
CA PHE A 174 -11.28 23.93 -4.58
C PHE A 174 -12.10 23.72 -5.86
N GLU A 175 -11.75 24.45 -6.91
CA GLU A 175 -12.31 24.31 -8.26
C GLU A 175 -11.59 23.17 -9.02
N ASP A 176 -12.27 22.64 -10.05
CA ASP A 176 -11.69 21.78 -11.11
C ASP A 176 -10.74 22.60 -12.02
#